data_AF-V5HGB3-F1
#
_entry.id   AF-V5HGB3-F1
#
_cell.length_a   1.000
_cell.length_b   1.000
_cell.length_c   1.000
_cell.angle_alpha   90.00
_cell.angle_beta   90.00
_cell.angle_gamma   90.00
#
_symmetry.space_group_name_H-M   'P 1'
#
loop_
_entity.id
_entity.type
_entity.pdbx_description
1 polymer ?
#
loop_
_entity_poly.entity_id
_entity_poly.type
_entity_poly.pdbx_seq_one_letter_code
_entity_poly.pdbx_strand_id
1 'polypeptide(L)'
;IAAVAYSMGRLTEQQCRAPVPFTSCASNAELRKVYTFRNHTDKCIPMVTCAEGINHFEKENCCKSECPYGKHSKTSGKPGKNF
;
A
#
# COMPACT_ATOMS: atom_id res chain seq x y z
N ILE A 1 0.10 -24.46 0.75
CA ILE A 1 0.04 -23.16 0.04
C ILE A 1 -0.64 -22.18 0.98
N ALA A 2 0.11 -21.27 1.62
CA ALA A 2 -0.49 -20.29 2.51
C ALA A 2 -1.04 -19.13 1.67
N ALA A 3 -2.32 -19.23 1.30
CA ALA A 3 -3.04 -18.08 0.77
C ALA A 3 -3.32 -17.15 1.95
N VAL A 4 -2.56 -16.06 2.07
CA VAL A 4 -2.85 -15.02 3.06
C VAL A 4 -4.11 -14.32 2.57
N ALA A 5 -5.25 -14.67 3.16
CA ALA A 5 -6.49 -13.94 2.98
C ALA A 5 -6.29 -12.55 3.60
N TYR A 6 -5.97 -11.54 2.78
CA TYR A 6 -5.93 -10.15 3.21
C TYR A 6 -7.37 -9.69 3.40
N SER A 7 -7.88 -9.81 4.63
CA SER A 7 -9.02 -9.03 5.06
C SER A 7 -8.75 -7.58 4.69
N MET A 8 -9.57 -7.00 3.80
CA MET A 8 -9.45 -5.60 3.37
C MET A 8 -9.86 -4.70 4.53
N GLY A 9 -8.95 -4.57 5.49
CA GLY A 9 -9.01 -3.66 6.62
C GLY A 9 -7.71 -2.89 6.64
N ARG A 10 -7.80 -1.63 7.08
CA ARG A 10 -6.69 -0.68 7.16
C ARG A 10 -5.40 -1.36 7.61
N LEU A 11 -4.37 -1.24 6.78
CA LEU A 11 -3.03 -1.67 7.14
C LEU A 11 -2.52 -0.81 8.29
N THR A 12 -1.62 -1.36 9.10
CA THR A 12 -0.89 -0.56 10.08
C THR A 12 0.08 0.41 9.38
N GLU A 13 0.46 1.49 10.05
CA GLU A 13 1.43 2.44 9.49
C GLU A 13 2.76 1.75 9.14
N GLN A 14 3.18 0.79 9.97
CA GLN A 14 4.37 -0.01 9.72
C GLN A 14 4.23 -0.84 8.44
N GLN A 15 3.07 -1.45 8.18
CA GLN A 15 2.80 -2.21 6.96
C GLN A 15 2.78 -1.31 5.72
N CYS A 16 2.20 -0.12 5.82
CA CYS A 16 2.21 0.87 4.74
C CYS A 16 3.61 1.40 4.44
N ARG A 17 4.45 1.57 5.48
CA ARG A 17 5.83 2.07 5.34
C ARG A 17 6.85 0.97 5.03
N ALA A 18 6.42 -0.30 4.98
CA ALA A 18 7.30 -1.42 4.68
C ALA A 18 7.95 -1.24 3.30
N PRO A 19 9.20 -1.71 3.12
CA PRO A 19 9.88 -1.68 1.83
C PRO A 19 9.02 -2.35 0.75
N VAL A 20 8.80 -1.65 -0.34
CA VAL A 20 8.04 -2.18 -1.47
C VAL A 20 8.97 -3.11 -2.26
N PRO A 21 8.63 -4.40 -2.42
CA PRO A 21 9.46 -5.32 -3.16
C PRO A 21 9.49 -4.91 -4.64
N PHE A 22 10.67 -4.54 -5.11
CA PHE A 22 10.93 -4.34 -6.54
C PHE A 22 11.56 -5.62 -7.07
N THR A 23 10.75 -6.52 -7.62
CA THR A 23 11.25 -7.76 -8.23
C THR A 23 11.59 -7.52 -9.69
N SER A 24 12.72 -8.06 -10.15
CA SER A 24 13.00 -8.16 -11.58
C SER A 24 11.95 -9.07 -12.23
N CYS A 25 11.08 -8.49 -13.04
CA CYS A 25 10.06 -9.24 -13.74
C CYS A 25 10.70 -10.12 -14.83
N ALA A 26 10.21 -11.35 -14.95
CA ALA A 26 10.56 -12.20 -16.10
C ALA A 26 10.08 -11.52 -17.40
N SER A 27 10.74 -11.81 -18.53
CA SER A 27 10.43 -11.19 -19.82
C SER A 27 8.99 -11.42 -20.29
N ASN A 28 8.34 -12.47 -19.80
CA ASN A 28 6.95 -12.84 -20.11
C ASN A 28 5.97 -12.54 -18.96
N ALA A 29 6.41 -11.85 -17.90
CA ALA A 29 5.55 -11.55 -16.77
C ALA A 29 4.52 -10.47 -17.14
N GLU A 30 3.29 -10.66 -16.69
CA GLU A 30 2.26 -9.64 -16.83
C GLU A 30 2.57 -8.46 -15.92
N LEU A 31 2.70 -7.29 -16.51
CA LEU A 31 2.92 -6.04 -15.78
C LEU A 31 1.57 -5.39 -15.49
N ARG A 32 1.37 -5.00 -14.23
CA ARG A 32 0.20 -4.24 -13.81
C ARG A 32 0.61 -2.93 -13.16
N LYS A 33 -0.24 -1.92 -13.33
CA LYS A 33 -0.12 -0.64 -12.61
C LYS A 33 -0.82 -0.76 -11.26
N VAL A 34 -0.08 -0.55 -10.19
CA VAL A 34 -0.60 -0.52 -8.82
C VAL A 34 -0.20 0.79 -8.15
N TYR A 35 -0.84 1.10 -7.03
CA TYR A 35 -0.53 2.21 -6.14
C TYR A 35 0.07 1.65 -4.86
N THR A 36 1.13 2.29 -4.37
CA THR A 36 1.82 1.87 -3.15
C THR A 36 2.10 3.07 -2.26
N PHE A 37 1.99 2.90 -0.94
CA PHE A 37 2.41 3.93 0.00
C PHE A 37 3.93 3.88 0.13
N ARG A 38 4.61 4.95 -0.31
CA ARG A 38 6.06 5.06 -0.14
C ARG A 38 6.40 5.87 1.11
N ASN A 39 7.15 5.25 2.02
CA ASN A 39 7.64 5.91 3.23
C ASN A 39 8.43 7.21 2.93
N HIS A 40 9.32 7.18 1.95
CA HIS A 40 10.17 8.33 1.59
C HIS A 40 9.37 9.55 1.09
N THR A 41 8.34 9.32 0.27
CA THR A 41 7.50 10.40 -0.27
C THR A 41 6.30 10.71 0.61
N ASP A 42 6.01 9.81 1.55
CA ASP A 42 4.90 9.88 2.50
C ASP A 42 3.53 10.01 1.80
N LYS A 43 3.38 9.27 0.68
CA LYS A 43 2.28 9.35 -0.28
C LYS A 43 2.03 8.00 -0.94
N CYS A 44 0.80 7.81 -1.40
CA CYS A 44 0.46 6.78 -2.40
C CYS A 44 0.98 7.20 -3.77
N ILE A 45 1.87 6.41 -4.37
CA ILE A 45 2.41 6.66 -5.71
C ILE A 45 2.11 5.48 -6.65
N PRO A 46 1.91 5.73 -7.95
CA PRO A 46 1.78 4.66 -8.93
C PRO A 46 3.13 3.96 -9.18
N MET A 47 3.09 2.67 -9.44
CA MET A 47 4.22 1.85 -9.86
C MET A 47 3.76 0.78 -10.84
N VAL A 48 4.64 0.36 -11.74
CA VAL A 48 4.42 -0.79 -12.61
C VAL A 48 5.19 -1.97 -12.04
N THR A 49 4.52 -3.08 -11.82
CA THR A 49 5.14 -4.26 -11.22
C THR A 49 4.44 -5.53 -11.67
N CYS A 50 5.20 -6.63 -11.65
CA CYS A 50 4.67 -8.00 -11.70
C CYS A 50 4.56 -8.62 -10.29
N ALA A 51 5.01 -7.91 -9.26
CA ALA A 51 5.03 -8.40 -7.89
C ALA A 51 3.66 -8.30 -7.21
N GLU A 52 3.49 -9.12 -6.18
CA GLU A 52 2.34 -9.08 -5.29
C GLU A 52 2.79 -8.63 -3.90
N GLY A 53 1.94 -7.87 -3.23
CA GLY A 53 2.30 -7.28 -1.96
C GLY A 53 1.11 -6.58 -1.31
N ILE A 54 1.15 -6.52 0.01
CA ILE A 54 0.08 -5.93 0.84
C ILE A 54 -0.07 -4.44 0.57
N ASN A 55 1.04 -3.81 0.21
CA ASN A 55 1.14 -2.40 -0.13
C ASN A 55 1.01 -2.18 -1.66
N HIS A 56 0.32 -3.07 -2.37
CA HIS A 56 -0.05 -2.90 -3.78
C HIS A 56 -1.57 -2.83 -3.90
N PHE A 57 -2.06 -1.67 -4.35
CA PHE A 57 -3.49 -1.41 -4.51
C PHE A 57 -3.80 -1.10 -5.97
N GLU A 58 -4.90 -1.63 -6.50
CA GLU A 58 -5.27 -1.36 -7.90
C GLU A 58 -5.71 0.09 -8.14
N LYS A 59 -6.17 0.77 -7.07
CA LYS A 59 -6.69 2.14 -7.12
C LYS A 59 -6.01 3.03 -6.08
N GLU A 60 -5.76 4.27 -6.46
CA GLU A 60 -5.16 5.27 -5.57
C GLU A 60 -6.02 5.52 -4.32
N ASN A 61 -7.34 5.57 -4.50
CA ASN A 61 -8.27 5.79 -3.39
C ASN A 61 -8.25 4.62 -2.39
N CYS A 62 -8.07 3.38 -2.86
CA CYS A 62 -7.88 2.22 -2.00
C CYS A 62 -6.56 2.37 -1.21
N CYS A 63 -5.45 2.74 -1.85
CA CYS A 63 -4.21 3.03 -1.14
C CYS A 63 -4.40 4.09 -0.05
N LYS A 64 -5.10 5.20 -0.35
CA LYS A 64 -5.35 6.26 0.65
C LYS A 64 -6.28 5.82 1.79
N SER A 65 -7.25 4.96 1.50
CA SER A 65 -8.20 4.44 2.48
C SER A 65 -7.56 3.41 3.42
N GLU A 66 -6.78 2.49 2.84
CA GLU A 66 -6.10 1.40 3.56
C GLU A 66 -4.83 1.88 4.27
N CYS A 67 -4.13 2.86 3.69
CA CYS A 67 -3.00 3.58 4.27
C CYS A 67 -3.36 5.06 4.48
N PRO A 68 -4.20 5.41 5.47
CA PRO A 68 -4.60 6.79 5.76
C PRO A 68 -3.51 7.58 6.50
N TYR A 69 -2.25 7.31 6.19
CA TYR A 69 -1.07 7.90 6.80
C TYR A 69 -0.44 8.92 5.86
N GLY A 70 0.47 9.71 6.39
CA GLY A 70 1.29 10.64 5.64
C GLY A 70 0.59 11.88 5.09
N LYS A 71 1.08 12.46 3.99
CA LYS A 71 0.68 13.80 3.53
C LYS A 71 -0.78 13.93 3.10
N HIS A 72 -1.44 12.83 2.74
CA HIS A 72 -2.89 12.82 2.45
C HIS A 72 -3.74 12.50 3.68
N SER A 73 -3.11 12.19 4.82
CA SER A 73 -3.81 12.03 6.09
C SER A 73 -4.39 13.38 6.50
N LYS A 74 -5.72 13.47 6.50
CA LYS A 74 -6.42 14.62 7.09
C LYS A 74 -6.31 14.51 8.61
N THR A 75 -5.15 14.82 9.18
CA THR A 75 -5.06 15.09 10.61
C THR A 75 -5.68 16.46 10.88
N SER A 76 -7.01 16.54 10.83
CA SER A 76 -7.74 17.41 11.76
C SER A 76 -7.83 16.59 13.05
N GLY A 77 -7.03 16.95 14.05
CA GLY A 77 -6.77 16.12 15.22
C GLY A 77 -8.01 15.51 15.87
N LYS A 78 -8.02 14.19 16.02
CA LYS A 78 -8.59 13.49 17.17
C LYS A 78 -7.71 12.28 17.47
N PRO A 79 -7.14 12.16 18.68
CA PRO A 79 -6.44 10.95 19.07
C PRO A 79 -7.43 9.78 18.99
N GLY A 80 -6.93 8.64 18.50
CA GLY A 80 -7.70 7.43 18.31
C GLY A 80 -8.46 7.06 19.57
N LYS A 81 -9.74 6.73 19.38
CA LYS A 81 -10.57 6.15 20.43
C LYS A 81 -10.05 4.74 20.69
N ASN A 82 -9.56 4.51 21.90
CA ASN A 82 -9.27 3.18 22.43
C ASN A 82 -10.57 2.36 22.43
N PHE A 83 -10.51 1.15 21.90
CA PHE A 83 -11.46 0.07 22.21
C PHE A 83 -10.83 -0.83 23.27
#